data_AF-A0A8X6Y4T0-F1
#
_entry.id   AF-A0A8X6Y4T0-F1
#
_cell.length_a   1.000
_cell.length_b   1.000
_cell.length_c   1.000
_cell.angle_alpha   90.00
_cell.angle_beta   90.00
_cell.angle_gamma   90.00
#
_symmetry.space_group_name_H-M   'P 1'
#
loop_
_entity.id
_entity.type
_entity.pdbx_description
1 polymer ?
#
loop_
_entity_poly.entity_id
_entity_poly.type
_entity_poly.pdbx_seq_one_letter_code
_entity_poly.pdbx_strand_id
1 'polypeptide(L)'
;MELPNRLKSTLKGKISRIETLIESANEETDSVEIEVTLKKVIALQRNTDDLWNNYYAIPNVEDAELAATDKDLYLLEERLESLSFISGKYEEFSSCKVQFDDLITNNTQLSQSQKLYYHRSCLTHEVS
;
A
#
# COMPACT_ATOMS: atom_id res chain seq x y z
N MET A 1 -12.38 5.68 -27.88
CA MET A 1 -12.18 5.05 -26.56
C MET A 1 -11.38 5.95 -25.59
N GLU A 2 -11.71 7.25 -25.44
CA GLU A 2 -10.81 8.19 -24.73
C GLU A 2 -10.93 8.16 -23.19
N LEU A 3 -12.14 7.94 -22.66
CA LEU A 3 -12.41 8.02 -21.22
C LEU A 3 -11.69 6.93 -20.41
N PRO A 4 -11.74 5.63 -20.81
CA PRO A 4 -11.00 4.56 -20.12
C PRO A 4 -9.49 4.79 -20.16
N ASN A 5 -8.97 5.25 -21.30
CA ASN A 5 -7.54 5.55 -21.47
C ASN A 5 -7.08 6.71 -20.59
N ARG A 6 -7.90 7.75 -20.42
CA ARG A 6 -7.58 8.88 -19.53
C ARG A 6 -7.59 8.47 -18.06
N LEU A 7 -8.57 7.66 -17.65
CA LEU A 7 -8.65 7.12 -16.29
C LEU A 7 -7.46 6.19 -16.00
N LYS A 8 -7.12 5.28 -16.93
CA LYS A 8 -5.94 4.42 -16.87
C LYS A 8 -4.64 5.20 -16.67
N SER A 9 -4.41 6.23 -17.50
CA SER A 9 -3.24 7.11 -17.41
C SER A 9 -3.17 7.82 -16.06
N THR A 10 -4.33 8.27 -15.56
CA THR A 10 -4.44 8.92 -14.24
C THR A 10 -4.07 7.96 -13.11
N LEU A 11 -4.57 6.72 -13.12
CA LEU A 11 -4.24 5.70 -12.12
C LEU A 11 -2.75 5.36 -12.15
N LYS A 12 -2.19 5.13 -13.35
CA LYS A 12 -0.76 4.88 -13.52
C LYS A 12 0.09 5.99 -12.89
N GLY A 13 -0.26 7.25 -13.14
CA GLY A 13 0.43 8.40 -12.57
C GLY A 13 0.24 8.57 -11.06
N LYS A 14 -0.86 8.08 -10.48
CA LYS A 14 -1.05 8.05 -9.02
C LYS A 14 -0.21 6.95 -8.38
N ILE A 15 -0.25 5.73 -8.92
CA ILE A 15 0.53 4.58 -8.44
C ILE A 15 2.04 4.91 -8.47
N SER A 16 2.54 5.45 -9.59
CA SER A 16 3.96 5.82 -9.70
C SER A 16 4.41 6.86 -8.66
N ARG A 17 3.55 7.81 -8.28
CA ARG A 17 3.89 8.76 -7.21
C ARG A 17 4.00 8.09 -5.84
N ILE A 18 3.13 7.11 -5.57
CA ILE A 18 3.17 6.33 -4.32
C ILE A 18 4.45 5.49 -4.28
N GLU A 19 4.78 4.79 -5.38
CA GLU A 19 6.02 4.01 -5.49
C GLU A 19 7.24 4.88 -5.26
N THR A 20 7.36 6.03 -5.93
CA THR A 20 8.50 6.94 -5.71
C THR A 20 8.58 7.43 -4.25
N LEU A 21 7.45 7.72 -3.62
CA LEU A 21 7.43 8.13 -2.21
C LEU A 21 7.95 7.00 -1.30
N ILE A 22 7.54 5.76 -1.55
CA ILE A 22 7.99 4.59 -0.78
C ILE A 22 9.49 4.32 -1.02
N GLU A 23 9.94 4.37 -2.28
CA GLU A 23 11.34 4.11 -2.65
C GLU A 23 12.30 5.17 -2.11
N SER A 24 11.83 6.42 -1.97
CA SER A 24 12.63 7.53 -1.44
C SER A 24 12.48 7.74 0.07
N ALA A 25 11.55 7.01 0.71
CA ALA A 25 11.30 7.12 2.14
C ALA A 25 12.53 6.72 2.97
N ASN A 26 12.81 7.51 4.00
CA ASN A 26 13.92 7.34 4.93
C ASN A 26 13.48 7.70 6.36
N GLU A 27 14.42 7.71 7.31
CA GLU A 27 14.17 7.98 8.73
C GLU A 27 13.58 9.37 9.01
N GLU A 28 13.77 10.34 8.11
CA GLU A 28 13.25 11.71 8.21
C GLU A 28 11.88 11.87 7.54
N THR A 29 11.41 10.84 6.83
CA THR A 29 10.12 10.89 6.13
C THR A 29 8.98 10.81 7.13
N ASP A 30 8.00 11.70 7.00
CA ASP A 30 6.85 11.72 7.90
C ASP A 30 6.07 10.41 7.79
N SER A 31 6.07 9.64 8.89
CA SER A 31 5.32 8.39 8.99
C SER A 31 3.84 8.56 8.68
N VAL A 32 3.26 9.71 9.03
CA VAL A 32 1.85 10.00 8.77
C VAL A 32 1.60 10.22 7.28
N GLU A 33 2.55 10.85 6.58
CA GLU A 33 2.46 11.05 5.13
C GLU A 33 2.51 9.70 4.38
N ILE A 34 3.40 8.80 4.80
CA ILE A 34 3.47 7.43 4.27
C ILE A 34 2.16 6.69 4.53
N GLU A 35 1.64 6.73 5.76
CA GLU A 35 0.40 6.03 6.15
C GLU A 35 -0.82 6.52 5.35
N VAL A 36 -1.02 7.85 5.29
CA VAL A 36 -2.13 8.46 4.53
C VAL A 36 -2.01 8.13 3.04
N THR A 37 -0.78 8.05 2.53
CA THR A 37 -0.53 7.74 1.13
C THR A 37 -0.80 6.26 0.82
N LEU A 38 -0.38 5.34 1.69
CA LEU A 38 -0.67 3.92 1.59
C LEU A 38 -2.18 3.62 1.67
N LYS A 39 -2.93 4.33 2.52
CA LYS A 39 -4.41 4.23 2.57
C LYS A 39 -5.09 4.56 1.24
N LYS A 40 -4.46 5.33 0.36
CA LYS A 40 -4.99 5.61 -0.99
C LYS A 40 -4.92 4.40 -1.92
N VAL A 41 -4.08 3.40 -1.63
CA VAL A 41 -3.93 2.17 -2.44
C VAL A 41 -5.26 1.42 -2.52
N ILE A 42 -5.99 1.28 -1.41
CA ILE A 42 -7.31 0.64 -1.38
C ILE A 42 -8.31 1.36 -2.30
N ALA A 43 -8.30 2.69 -2.31
CA ALA A 43 -9.15 3.46 -3.20
C ALA A 43 -8.73 3.31 -4.68
N LEU A 44 -7.44 3.15 -4.95
CA LEU A 44 -6.93 2.89 -6.30
C LEU A 44 -7.30 1.49 -6.81
N GLN A 45 -7.31 0.47 -5.95
CA GLN A 45 -7.79 -0.88 -6.29
C GLN A 45 -9.23 -0.86 -6.75
N ARG A 46 -10.13 -0.23 -5.98
CA ARG A 46 -11.54 -0.08 -6.36
C ARG A 46 -11.72 0.60 -7.72
N ASN A 47 -10.92 1.64 -7.99
CA ASN A 47 -10.98 2.33 -9.29
C ASN A 47 -10.48 1.45 -10.45
N THR A 48 -9.53 0.54 -10.20
CA THR A 48 -9.07 -0.44 -11.19
C THR A 48 -10.16 -1.49 -11.45
N ASP A 49 -10.84 -1.97 -10.41
CA ASP A 49 -11.98 -2.91 -10.54
C ASP A 49 -13.13 -2.28 -11.33
N ASP A 50 -13.47 -1.03 -11.03
CA ASP A 50 -14.47 -0.27 -11.77
C ASP A 50 -14.07 -0.11 -13.25
N LEU A 51 -12.78 0.09 -13.54
CA LEU A 51 -12.31 0.14 -14.92
C LEU A 51 -12.43 -1.20 -15.63
N TRP A 52 -12.08 -2.31 -14.98
CA TRP A 52 -12.29 -3.66 -15.52
C TRP A 52 -13.76 -3.87 -15.90
N ASN A 53 -14.67 -3.57 -14.98
CA ASN A 53 -16.12 -3.71 -15.21
C ASN A 53 -16.62 -2.81 -16.35
N ASN A 54 -16.17 -1.56 -16.39
CA ASN A 54 -16.54 -0.62 -17.44
C ASN A 54 -15.99 -1.03 -18.81
N TYR A 55 -14.79 -1.64 -18.85
CA TYR A 55 -14.14 -2.05 -20.08
C TYR A 55 -14.84 -3.24 -20.72
N TYR A 56 -15.16 -4.27 -19.94
CA TYR A 56 -15.91 -5.43 -20.41
C TYR A 56 -17.37 -5.14 -20.77
N ALA A 57 -17.91 -4.01 -20.32
CA ALA A 57 -19.25 -3.56 -20.69
C ALA A 57 -19.32 -2.86 -22.07
N ILE A 58 -18.18 -2.55 -22.72
CA ILE A 58 -18.16 -1.89 -24.03
C ILE A 58 -18.47 -2.92 -25.12
N PRO A 59 -19.56 -2.76 -25.90
CA PRO A 59 -19.85 -3.65 -27.01
C PRO A 59 -18.92 -3.36 -28.20
N ASN A 60 -18.54 -4.42 -28.94
CA ASN A 60 -17.79 -4.34 -30.20
C ASN A 60 -16.40 -3.68 -30.10
N VAL A 61 -15.64 -3.97 -29.05
CA VAL A 61 -14.20 -3.62 -28.98
C VAL A 61 -13.40 -4.60 -29.85
N GLU A 62 -12.43 -4.10 -30.62
CA GLU A 62 -11.54 -4.98 -31.40
C GLU A 62 -10.60 -5.78 -30.47
N ASP A 63 -10.40 -7.07 -30.75
CA ASP A 63 -9.60 -7.98 -29.93
C ASP A 63 -8.17 -7.47 -29.65
N ALA A 64 -7.56 -6.76 -30.61
CA ALA A 64 -6.22 -6.20 -30.44
C ALA A 64 -6.18 -5.02 -29.45
N GLU A 65 -7.23 -4.19 -29.43
CA GLU A 65 -7.38 -3.11 -28.45
C GLU A 65 -7.69 -3.67 -27.06
N LEU A 66 -8.45 -4.77 -27.01
CA LEU A 66 -8.75 -5.55 -25.81
C LEU A 66 -7.47 -6.10 -25.17
N ALA A 67 -6.67 -6.84 -25.94
CA ALA A 67 -5.45 -7.47 -25.45
C ALA A 67 -4.41 -6.47 -24.91
N ALA A 68 -4.29 -5.30 -25.55
CA ALA A 68 -3.39 -4.25 -25.07
C ALA A 68 -3.88 -3.63 -23.74
N THR A 69 -5.19 -3.44 -23.60
CA THR A 69 -5.78 -2.87 -22.39
C THR A 69 -5.76 -3.85 -21.23
N ASP A 70 -6.06 -5.12 -21.48
CA ASP A 70 -6.01 -6.19 -20.47
C ASP A 70 -4.61 -6.33 -19.88
N LYS A 71 -3.58 -6.30 -20.73
CA LYS A 71 -2.18 -6.33 -20.29
C LYS A 71 -1.83 -5.14 -19.39
N ASP A 72 -2.26 -3.94 -19.77
CA ASP A 72 -1.99 -2.74 -18.97
C ASP A 72 -2.72 -2.76 -17.62
N LEU A 73 -3.99 -3.21 -17.59
CA LEU A 73 -4.77 -3.33 -16.35
C LEU A 73 -4.19 -4.38 -15.42
N TYR A 74 -3.77 -5.53 -15.95
CA TYR A 74 -3.09 -6.57 -15.18
C TYR A 74 -1.80 -6.06 -14.52
N LEU A 75 -1.00 -5.27 -15.24
CA LEU A 75 0.22 -4.66 -14.68
C LEU A 75 -0.10 -3.63 -13.58
N LEU A 76 -1.22 -2.89 -13.70
CA LEU A 76 -1.66 -1.97 -12.64
C LEU A 76 -2.09 -2.73 -11.39
N GLU A 77 -2.76 -3.87 -11.56
CA GLU A 77 -3.20 -4.75 -10.48
C GLU A 77 -2.01 -5.35 -9.72
N GLU A 78 -1.02 -5.91 -10.43
CA GLU A 78 0.22 -6.45 -9.84
C GLU A 78 0.95 -5.40 -8.98
N ARG A 79 1.04 -4.16 -9.48
CA ARG A 79 1.65 -3.04 -8.74
C ARG A 79 0.85 -2.68 -7.50
N LEU A 80 -0.48 -2.66 -7.60
CA LEU A 80 -1.36 -2.37 -6.46
C LEU A 80 -1.33 -3.48 -5.40
N GLU A 81 -1.15 -4.74 -5.80
CA GLU A 81 -0.98 -5.87 -4.88
C GLU A 81 0.31 -5.71 -4.08
N SER A 82 1.43 -5.40 -4.74
CA SER A 82 2.72 -5.09 -4.08
C SER A 82 2.58 -3.93 -3.08
N LEU A 83 1.94 -2.84 -3.49
CA LEU A 83 1.69 -1.69 -2.60
C LEU A 83 0.78 -2.04 -1.42
N SER A 84 -0.19 -2.93 -1.60
CA SER A 84 -1.07 -3.39 -0.52
C SER A 84 -0.33 -4.25 0.48
N PHE A 85 0.58 -5.11 0.02
CA PHE A 85 1.46 -5.87 0.90
C PHE A 85 2.34 -4.95 1.76
N ILE A 86 2.95 -3.94 1.15
CA ILE A 86 3.73 -2.92 1.87
C ILE A 86 2.85 -2.17 2.88
N SER A 87 1.62 -1.81 2.49
CA SER A 87 0.66 -1.16 3.39
C SER A 87 0.34 -2.01 4.61
N GLY A 88 0.08 -3.31 4.44
CA GLY A 88 -0.18 -4.21 5.56
C GLY A 88 1.01 -4.33 6.51
N LYS A 89 2.23 -4.44 5.96
CA LYS A 89 3.46 -4.46 6.76
C LYS A 89 3.67 -3.16 7.55
N TYR A 90 3.32 -2.02 6.96
CA TYR A 90 3.40 -0.73 7.63
C TYR A 90 2.39 -0.60 8.78
N GLU A 91 1.14 -1.06 8.59
CA GLU A 91 0.13 -1.08 9.65
C GLU A 91 0.52 -2.00 10.81
N GLU A 92 1.06 -3.19 10.51
CA GLU A 92 1.61 -4.11 11.50
C GLU A 92 2.71 -3.42 12.35
N PHE A 93 3.67 -2.77 11.68
CA PHE A 93 4.74 -2.03 12.34
C PHE A 93 4.21 -0.86 13.19
N SER A 94 3.27 -0.07 12.66
CA SER A 94 2.67 1.07 13.37
C SER A 94 1.92 0.61 14.62
N SER A 95 1.09 -0.43 14.52
CA SER A 95 0.39 -1.04 15.64
C SER A 95 1.36 -1.55 16.70
N CYS A 96 2.42 -2.23 16.26
CA CYS A 96 3.48 -2.73 17.12
C CYS A 96 4.19 -1.60 17.88
N LYS A 97 4.49 -0.48 17.20
CA LYS A 97 5.11 0.69 17.80
C LYS A 97 4.20 1.34 18.85
N VAL A 98 2.91 1.50 18.55
CA VAL A 98 1.93 2.05 19.52
C VAL A 98 1.86 1.18 20.77
N GLN A 99 1.73 -0.14 20.61
CA GLN A 99 1.71 -1.07 21.75
C GLN A 99 3.00 -1.00 22.58
N PHE A 100 4.14 -0.86 21.92
CA PHE A 100 5.42 -0.65 22.58
C PHE A 100 5.45 0.67 23.37
N ASP A 101 5.13 1.78 22.72
CA ASP A 101 5.14 3.12 23.34
C ASP A 101 4.20 3.18 24.55
N ASP A 102 3.02 2.56 24.47
CA ASP A 102 2.09 2.40 25.58
C ASP A 102 2.70 1.57 26.72
N LEU A 103 3.36 0.44 26.41
CA LEU A 103 4.00 -0.41 27.41
C LEU A 103 5.14 0.32 28.13
N ILE A 104 5.95 1.10 27.41
CA ILE A 104 7.06 1.89 27.99
C ILE A 104 6.54 3.04 28.84
N THR A 105 5.52 3.75 28.35
CA THR A 105 4.94 4.91 29.04
C THR A 105 4.24 4.49 30.34
N ASN A 106 3.50 3.38 30.31
CA ASN A 106 2.74 2.91 31.46
C ASN A 106 3.58 2.12 32.48
N ASN A 107 4.74 1.59 32.09
CA ASN A 107 5.59 0.79 32.98
C ASN A 107 6.95 1.46 33.24
N THR A 108 6.93 2.55 34.01
CA THR A 108 8.13 3.28 34.45
C THR A 108 9.12 2.42 35.25
N GLN A 109 8.67 1.27 35.76
CA GLN A 109 9.43 0.34 36.59
C GLN A 109 10.28 -0.65 35.78
N LEU A 110 10.03 -0.78 34.47
CA LEU A 110 10.81 -1.68 33.60
C LEU A 110 12.21 -1.15 33.36
N SER A 111 13.21 -2.03 33.47
CA SER A 111 14.59 -1.73 33.10
C SER A 111 14.74 -1.60 31.58
N GLN A 112 15.80 -0.93 31.12
CA GLN A 112 16.07 -0.78 29.68
C GLN A 112 16.21 -2.12 28.95
N SER A 113 16.75 -3.16 29.60
CA SER A 113 16.90 -4.49 29.01
C SER A 113 15.56 -5.21 28.82
N GLN A 114 14.63 -5.04 29.75
CA GLN A 114 13.26 -5.57 29.60
C GLN A 114 12.50 -4.83 28.51
N LYS A 115 12.65 -3.50 28.44
CA LYS A 115 12.10 -2.67 27.35
C LYS A 115 12.63 -3.14 25.99
N LEU A 116 13.94 -3.38 25.87
CA LEU A 116 14.56 -3.88 24.64
C LEU A 116 14.08 -5.30 24.25
N TYR A 117 13.84 -6.17 25.24
CA TYR A 117 13.30 -7.51 25.00
C TYR A 117 11.89 -7.45 24.37
N TYR A 118 10.99 -6.63 24.92
CA TYR A 118 9.65 -6.47 24.35
C TYR A 118 9.69 -5.92 22.92
N HIS A 119 10.57 -4.94 22.66
CA HIS A 119 10.78 -4.41 21.31
C HIS A 119 11.26 -5.48 20.32
N ARG A 120 12.13 -6.40 20.74
CA ARG A 120 12.61 -7.48 19.87
C ARG A 120 11.52 -8.50 19.56
N SER A 121 10.75 -8.95 20.56
CA SER A 121 9.65 -9.91 20.37
C SER A 121 8.58 -9.37 19.41
N CYS A 122 8.29 -8.07 19.52
CA CYS A 122 7.44 -7.30 18.63
C CYS A 122 7.85 -7.34 17.14
N LEU A 123 9.16 -7.32 16.86
CA LEU A 123 9.69 -7.32 15.49
C LEU A 123 9.91 -8.73 14.91
N THR A 124 10.12 -9.74 15.75
CA THR A 124 10.51 -11.08 15.29
C THR A 124 9.35 -12.08 15.22
N HIS A 125 8.15 -11.72 15.69
CA HIS A 125 7.04 -12.67 15.92
C HIS A 125 7.43 -13.91 16.74
N GLU A 126 8.58 -13.88 17.42
CA GLU A 126 9.02 -14.96 18.29
C GLU A 126 8.27 -14.80 19.61
N VAL A 127 7.06 -15.37 19.64
CA VAL A 127 6.37 -15.73 20.86
C VAL A 127 6.97 -17.06 21.31
N SER A 128 7.50 -17.07 22.53
CA SER A 128 8.02 -18.27 23.21
C SER A 128 6.94 -19.34 23.38
#